data_AF-A0A9N7RQM5-F1
#
_entry.id   AF-A0A9N7RQM5-F1
#
_cell.length_a   1.000
_cell.length_b   1.000
_cell.length_c   1.000
_cell.angle_alpha   90.00
_cell.angle_beta   90.00
_cell.angle_gamma   90.00
#
_symmetry.space_group_name_H-M   'P 1'
#
loop_
_entity.id
_entity.type
_entity.pdbx_description
1 polymer ?
#
loop_
_entity_poly.entity_id
_entity_poly.type
_entity_poly.pdbx_seq_one_letter_code
_entity_poly.pdbx_strand_id
1 'polypeptide(L)' 'MATVMSQVKKLEVSVLVLGQKKPSPLLNCFCFRSKTDEFVEECINTLECLTIGVRKQSNGVGGYLISTRWHKNFWLLA' A
#
# COMPACT_ATOMS: atom_id res chain seq x y z
N MET A 1 8.95 3.93 -9.81
CA MET A 1 9.56 2.68 -9.27
C MET A 1 11.08 2.79 -9.06
N ALA A 2 11.86 3.21 -10.06
CA ALA A 2 13.34 3.22 -10.01
C ALA A 2 13.96 3.87 -8.74
N THR A 3 13.46 5.04 -8.33
CA THR A 3 13.97 5.72 -7.13
C THR A 3 13.76 4.90 -5.86
N VAL A 4 12.57 4.33 -5.66
CA VAL A 4 12.27 3.53 -4.46
C VAL A 4 13.15 2.29 -4.42
N MET A 5 13.29 1.57 -5.54
CA MET A 5 14.19 0.41 -5.63
C MET A 5 15.64 0.78 -5.29
N SER A 6 16.15 1.88 -5.84
CA SER A 6 17.51 2.34 -5.58
C SER A 6 17.71 2.68 -4.10
N GLN A 7 16.75 3.36 -3.46
CA GLN A 7 16.85 3.72 -2.06
C GLN A 7 16.71 2.50 -1.12
N VAL A 8 15.79 1.58 -1.42
CA VAL A 8 15.63 0.33 -0.66
C VAL A 8 16.92 -0.46 -0.65
N LYS A 9 17.56 -0.60 -1.82
CA LYS A 9 18.85 -1.30 -1.94
C LYS A 9 20.00 -0.54 -1.25
N LYS A 10 20.09 0.78 -1.47
CA LYS A 10 21.18 1.60 -0.93
C LYS A 10 21.17 1.68 0.60
N LEU A 11 19.99 1.75 1.20
CA LEU A 11 19.80 1.91 2.64
C LEU A 11 19.55 0.57 3.35
N GLU A 12 19.60 -0.55 2.63
CA GLU A 12 19.33 -1.89 3.17
C GLU A 12 18.01 -1.93 3.97
N VAL A 13 16.97 -1.35 3.41
CA VAL A 13 15.66 -1.24 4.07
C VAL A 13 15.11 -2.62 4.37
N SER A 14 14.88 -2.93 5.64
CA SER A 14 14.23 -4.17 6.07
C SER A 14 12.71 -4.12 5.92
N VAL A 15 12.10 -2.95 6.18
CA VAL A 15 10.66 -2.70 6.09
C VAL A 15 10.36 -1.39 5.37
N LEU A 16 9.54 -1.44 4.32
CA LEU A 16 9.02 -0.29 3.60
C LEU A 16 7.52 -0.12 3.88
N VAL A 17 7.12 1.04 4.42
CA VAL A 17 5.71 1.37 4.68
C VAL A 17 5.25 2.42 3.67
N LEU A 18 4.17 2.12 2.96
CA LEU A 18 3.61 2.99 1.91
C LEU A 18 2.17 3.38 2.24
N GLY A 19 1.91 4.69 2.27
CA GLY A 19 0.56 5.22 2.42
C GLY A 19 -0.24 5.12 1.13
N GLN A 20 -1.46 4.59 1.22
CA GLN A 20 -2.44 4.53 0.14
C GLN A 20 -3.51 5.60 0.36
N LYS A 21 -3.85 6.33 -0.69
CA LYS A 21 -4.94 7.31 -0.67
C LYS A 21 -6.26 6.59 -0.89
N LYS A 22 -7.31 6.98 -0.15
CA LYS A 22 -8.66 6.45 -0.39
C LYS A 22 -9.08 6.76 -1.83
N PRO A 23 -9.47 5.75 -2.65
CA PRO A 23 -10.03 6.02 -3.96
C PRO A 23 -11.32 6.83 -3.80
N SER A 24 -11.53 7.83 -4.65
CA SER A 24 -12.77 8.59 -4.62
C SER A 24 -13.95 7.66 -4.95
N PRO A 25 -15.14 7.86 -4.37
CA PRO A 25 -16.31 7.04 -4.65
C PRO A 25 -16.63 6.95 -6.15
N LEU A 26 -16.35 8.04 -6.88
CA LEU A 26 -16.52 8.13 -8.33
C LEU A 26 -15.55 7.20 -9.09
N LEU A 27 -14.28 7.13 -8.68
CA LEU A 27 -13.28 6.26 -9.32
C LEU A 27 -13.58 4.77 -9.10
N ASN A 28 -14.16 4.43 -7.94
CA ASN A 28 -14.52 3.05 -7.62
C ASN A 28 -15.69 2.53 -8.48
N CYS A 29 -16.61 3.41 -8.91
CA CYS A 29 -17.74 3.05 -9.79
C CYS A 29 -17.27 2.63 -11.19
N PHE A 30 -16.19 3.22 -11.69
CA PHE A 30 -15.60 2.90 -12.99
C PHE A 30 -14.56 1.79 -12.94
N CYS A 31 -14.49 1.03 -11.84
CA CYS A 31 -13.46 0.01 -11.60
C CYS A 31 -12.02 0.54 -11.75
N PHE A 32 -11.82 1.86 -11.64
CA PHE A 32 -10.51 2.46 -11.82
C PHE A 32 -9.73 2.35 -10.50
N ARG A 33 -8.68 1.54 -10.51
CA ARG A 33 -7.72 1.52 -9.40
C ARG A 33 -7.01 2.86 -9.35
N SER A 34 -6.75 3.36 -8.14
CA SER A 34 -5.97 4.58 -8.01
C SER A 34 -4.53 4.31 -8.43
N LYS A 35 -3.87 5.26 -9.11
CA LYS A 35 -2.43 5.14 -9.46
C LYS A 35 -1.56 4.85 -8.22
N THR A 36 -1.98 5.36 -7.06
CA THR A 36 -1.35 5.08 -5.77
C THR A 36 -1.51 3.63 -5.34
N ASP A 37 -2.68 3.01 -5.55
CA ASP A 37 -2.89 1.60 -5.21
C ASP A 37 -2.05 0.69 -6.11
N GLU A 38 -2.03 0.97 -7.42
CA GLU A 38 -1.21 0.22 -8.37
C GLU A 38 0.28 0.30 -8.04
N PHE A 39 0.77 1.49 -7.70
CA PHE A 39 2.16 1.69 -7.31
C PHE A 39 2.53 0.94 -6.01
N VAL A 40 1.64 0.94 -5.02
CA VAL A 40 1.87 0.22 -3.76
C VAL A 40 1.86 -1.29 -3.98
N GLU A 41 0.94 -1.79 -4.81
CA GLU A 41 0.90 -3.20 -5.20
C GLU A 41 2.16 -3.61 -5.97
N GLU A 42 2.63 -2.78 -6.91
CA GLU A 42 3.91 -2.98 -7.61
C GLU A 42 5.07 -3.08 -6.60
N CYS A 43 5.17 -2.16 -5.64
CA CYS A 43 6.19 -2.20 -4.59
C CYS A 43 6.13 -3.50 -3.77
N ILE A 44 4.94 -3.92 -3.34
CA ILE A 44 4.75 -5.15 -2.56
C ILE A 44 5.21 -6.40 -3.33
N ASN A 45 4.94 -6.43 -4.63
CA ASN A 45 5.22 -7.59 -5.45
C ASN A 45 6.68 -7.64 -5.93
N THR A 46 7.33 -6.50 -6.12
CA THR A 46 8.66 -6.45 -6.74
C THR A 46 9.81 -6.28 -5.74
N LEU A 47 9.61 -5.57 -4.62
CA LEU A 47 10.71 -5.29 -3.69
C LEU A 47 11.04 -6.52 -2.84
N GLU A 48 12.33 -6.76 -2.57
CA GLU A 48 12.77 -7.89 -1.74
C GLU A 48 12.49 -7.66 -0.24
N CYS A 49 12.46 -6.41 0.21
CA CYS A 49 12.15 -6.05 1.58
C CYS A 49 10.67 -6.28 1.95
N LEU A 50 10.39 -6.39 3.25
CA LEU A 50 9.01 -6.45 3.74
C LEU A 50 8.30 -5.14 3.40
N THR A 51 7.36 -5.18 2.47
CA THR A 51 6.62 -3.99 2.04
C THR A 51 5.18 -4.05 2.52
N ILE A 52 4.73 -2.96 3.12
CA ILE A 52 3.43 -2.82 3.77
C ILE A 52 2.70 -1.60 3.20
N GLY A 53 1.56 -1.82 2.54
CA GLY A 53 0.61 -0.79 2.15
C GLY A 53 -0.35 -0.48 3.29
N VAL A 54 -0.59 0.80 3.57
CA VAL A 54 -1.43 1.26 4.69
C VAL A 54 -2.45 2.28 4.19
N ARG A 55 -3.74 2.05 4.46
CA ARG A 55 -4.81 3.04 4.26
C ARG A 55 -5.70 3.17 5.48
N LYS A 56 -6.25 4.36 5.70
CA LYS A 56 -7.24 4.60 6.76
C LYS A 56 -8.51 3.80 6.49
N GLN A 57 -9.04 3.12 7.51
CA GLN A 57 -10.34 2.46 7.40
C GLN A 57 -11.45 3.51 7.39
N SER A 58 -12.39 3.36 6.45
CA SER A 58 -13.31 4.45 6.10
C SER A 58 -14.76 4.27 6.53
N ASN A 59 -15.07 3.15 7.18
CA ASN A 59 -16.45 2.77 7.56
C ASN A 59 -16.81 3.25 8.99
N GLY A 60 -16.15 4.30 9.49
CA GLY A 60 -16.41 4.85 10.83
C GLY A 60 -15.86 4.04 12.00
N VAL A 61 -15.36 2.82 11.76
CA VAL A 61 -14.89 1.89 12.81
C VAL A 61 -13.45 2.12 13.25
N GLY A 62 -12.77 3.14 12.71
CA GLY A 62 -11.37 3.45 13.05
C GLY A 62 -10.36 2.41 12.53
N GLY A 63 -9.08 2.64 12.86
CA GLY A 63 -7.97 1.77 12.45
C GLY A 63 -7.55 1.89 10.98
N TYR A 64 -6.81 0.88 10.53
CA TYR A 64 -6.13 0.87 9.23
C TYR A 64 -6.38 -0.44 8.48
N LEU A 65 -6.45 -0.36 7.16
CA LEU A 65 -6.34 -1.54 6.30
C LEU A 65 -4.89 -1.68 5.87
N ILE A 66 -4.36 -2.87 6.03
CA ILE A 66 -2.98 -3.22 5.76
C ILE A 66 -2.93 -4.22 4.61
N SER A 67 -1.99 -4.02 3.70
CA SER A 67 -1.71 -4.91 2.57
C SER A 67 -0.23 -5.27 2.55
N THR A 68 0.05 -6.54 2.37
CA THR A 68 1.40 -7.13 2.29
C THR A 68 1.45 -8.06 1.08
N ARG A 69 2.57 -8.77 0.90
CA ARG A 69 2.69 -9.80 -0.13
C ARG A 69 1.71 -10.95 0.08
N TRP A 70 1.48 -11.35 1.33
CA TRP A 70 0.71 -12.54 1.69
C TRP A 70 -0.77 -12.26 1.95
N HIS A 71 -1.07 -11.12 2.55
CA HIS A 71 -2.42 -10.73 2.92
C HIS A 71 -2.74 -9.33 2.44
N LYS A 72 -3.91 -9.17 1.82
CA LYS A 72 -4.39 -7.90 1.30
C LYS A 72 -5.56 -7.40 2.15
N ASN A 73 -5.58 -6.10 2.42
CA ASN A 73 -6.69 -5.40 3.06
C ASN A 73 -7.13 -5.99 4.41
N PHE A 74 -6.21 -6.54 5.21
CA PHE A 74 -6.57 -6.96 6.56
C PHE A 74 -6.73 -5.75 7.46
N TRP A 75 -7.75 -5.77 8.31
CA TRP A 75 -8.08 -4.66 9.19
C TRP A 75 -7.30 -4.77 10.50
N LEU A 76 -6.54 -3.72 10.80
CA LEU A 76 -5.79 -3.56 12.03
C LEU A 76 -6.45 -2.46 12.87
N LEU A 77 -6.94 -2.85 14.04
CA LEU A 77 -7.37 -1.95 15.11
C LEU A 77 -6.10 -1.51 15.86
N ALA A 78 -5.78 -0.22 15.77
CA ALA A 78 -4.64 0.41 16.43
C ALA A 78 -5.11 1.68 17.13
#